data_AF-A0A3D4X593-F1
#
_entry.id   AF-A0A3D4X593-F1
#
_cell.length_a   1.000
_cell.length_b   1.000
_cell.length_c   1.000
_cell.angle_alpha   90.00
_cell.angle_beta   90.00
_cell.angle_gamma   90.00
#
_symmetry.space_group_name_H-M   'P 1'
#
loop_
_entity.id
_entity.type
_entity.pdbx_description
1 polymer ?
#
loop_
_entity_poly.entity_id
_entity_poly.type
_entity_poly.pdbx_seq_one_letter_code
_entity_poly.pdbx_strand_id
1 'polypeptide(L)'
;MKLLILGGFLGSGKTSLLMQLAHYMTDTSGGTALYRVVILENEVGREGVDDRLLKSSGYNVENLFAGCACCTVGGELVTAVSAIEKDYGPDWMILETTGLAYPGLIRDNLCHALGKESRICTVTDASRWARIKIPMAELLAGQISCADTVLINKADLAGEETLEGMEADIREMNPAAGVRRVSALEEIPTEIWDRVLGRTDHGTEENAPDGGGPYG
;
A
#
# COMPACT_ATOMS: atom_id res chain seq x y z
N MET A 1 9.89 -13.48 3.51
CA MET A 1 9.53 -12.20 2.86
C MET A 1 8.11 -11.78 3.25
N LYS A 2 7.91 -10.51 3.61
CA LYS A 2 6.59 -9.88 3.81
C LYS A 2 6.10 -9.26 2.50
N LEU A 3 4.78 -9.21 2.30
CA LEU A 3 4.16 -8.66 1.10
C LEU A 3 3.27 -7.46 1.41
N LEU A 4 3.42 -6.41 0.61
CA LEU A 4 2.52 -5.27 0.57
C LEU A 4 1.95 -5.13 -0.84
N ILE A 5 0.63 -5.13 -0.96
CA ILE A 5 -0.07 -4.83 -2.21
C ILE A 5 -0.51 -3.37 -2.17
N LEU A 6 0.00 -2.57 -3.10
CA LEU A 6 -0.38 -1.17 -3.24
C LEU A 6 -1.45 -1.04 -4.33
N GLY A 7 -2.68 -0.77 -3.89
CA GLY A 7 -3.88 -0.61 -4.71
C GLY A 7 -4.32 0.84 -4.87
N GLY A 8 -5.29 1.08 -5.74
CA GLY A 8 -5.94 2.38 -5.88
C GLY A 8 -6.16 2.85 -7.32
N PHE A 9 -7.26 3.57 -7.55
CA PHE A 9 -7.70 3.99 -8.87
C PHE A 9 -6.67 4.85 -9.62
N LEU A 10 -6.66 4.80 -10.97
CA LEU A 10 -5.61 5.43 -11.81
C LEU A 10 -5.41 6.91 -11.46
N GLY A 11 -4.15 7.35 -11.31
CA GLY A 11 -3.82 8.73 -10.99
C GLY A 11 -4.03 9.14 -9.52
N SER A 12 -4.30 8.19 -8.61
CA SER A 12 -4.39 8.48 -7.18
C SER A 12 -3.06 8.80 -6.50
N GLY A 13 -1.92 8.63 -7.19
CA GLY A 13 -0.59 8.92 -6.66
C GLY A 13 0.10 7.72 -5.99
N LYS A 14 -0.27 6.49 -6.37
CA LYS A 14 0.37 5.24 -5.90
C LYS A 14 1.88 5.28 -6.03
N THR A 15 2.40 5.47 -7.24
CA THR A 15 3.84 5.47 -7.53
C THR A 15 4.58 6.53 -6.71
N SER A 16 4.03 7.75 -6.59
CA SER A 16 4.64 8.81 -5.76
C SER A 16 4.75 8.41 -4.28
N LEU A 17 3.70 7.82 -3.71
CA LEU A 17 3.72 7.30 -2.33
C LEU A 17 4.59 6.05 -2.18
N LEU A 18 4.65 5.20 -3.21
CA LEU A 18 5.52 4.03 -3.26
C LEU A 18 6.99 4.44 -3.15
N MET A 19 7.41 5.49 -3.85
CA MET A 19 8.79 5.99 -3.79
C MET A 19 9.14 6.49 -2.38
N GLN A 20 8.23 7.26 -1.76
CA GLN A 20 8.45 7.74 -0.39
C GLN A 20 8.49 6.59 0.61
N LEU A 21 7.61 5.59 0.48
CA LEU A 21 7.62 4.41 1.34
C LEU A 21 8.91 3.59 1.16
N ALA A 22 9.34 3.38 -0.08
CA ALA A 22 10.59 2.69 -0.38
C ALA A 22 11.77 3.40 0.28
N HIS A 23 11.82 4.74 0.18
CA HIS A 23 12.82 5.57 0.85
C HIS A 23 12.79 5.40 2.36
N TYR A 24 11.62 5.51 2.97
CA TYR A 24 11.47 5.24 4.40
C TYR A 24 11.94 3.83 4.80
N MET A 25 11.71 2.82 3.96
CA MET A 25 12.08 1.43 4.25
C MET A 25 13.58 1.12 4.07
N THR A 26 14.30 1.90 3.27
CA THR A 26 15.71 1.67 2.99
C THR A 26 16.63 2.75 3.52
N ASP A 27 16.12 3.91 3.94
CA ASP A 27 16.96 5.01 4.38
C ASP A 27 17.83 4.58 5.57
N THR A 28 19.11 4.87 5.43
CA THR A 28 20.21 4.34 6.24
C THR A 28 20.83 5.43 7.09
N SER A 29 20.09 6.46 7.49
CA SER A 29 20.60 7.56 8.31
C SER A 29 21.32 7.12 9.61
N GLY A 30 21.25 5.82 9.99
CA GLY A 30 22.04 5.17 11.06
C GLY A 30 22.98 4.01 10.67
N GLY A 31 23.30 3.78 9.39
CA GLY A 31 24.37 2.86 8.94
C GLY A 31 23.98 1.42 8.61
N THR A 32 22.69 1.04 8.68
CA THR A 32 22.17 -0.23 8.13
C THR A 32 20.80 0.03 7.49
N ALA A 33 20.59 -0.45 6.25
CA ALA A 33 19.27 -0.44 5.63
C ALA A 33 18.30 -1.26 6.47
N LEU A 34 17.15 -0.68 6.80
CA LEU A 34 16.15 -1.34 7.65
C LEU A 34 15.64 -2.62 6.98
N TYR A 35 15.47 -2.61 5.65
CA TYR A 35 14.98 -3.76 4.88
C TYR A 35 15.61 -3.85 3.49
N ARG A 36 15.82 -5.07 3.00
CA ARG A 36 15.96 -5.34 1.57
C ARG A 36 14.56 -5.37 0.95
N VAL A 37 14.28 -4.43 0.07
CA VAL A 37 12.98 -4.26 -0.58
C VAL A 37 13.10 -4.55 -2.07
N VAL A 38 12.16 -5.33 -2.61
CA VAL A 38 11.94 -5.45 -4.05
C VAL A 38 10.58 -4.88 -4.39
N ILE A 39 10.51 -4.05 -5.43
CA ILE A 39 9.28 -3.49 -5.94
C ILE A 39 8.95 -4.21 -7.25
N LEU A 40 7.72 -4.71 -7.34
CA LEU A 40 7.16 -5.32 -8.53
C LEU A 40 6.07 -4.41 -9.09
N GLU A 41 6.37 -3.73 -10.18
CA GLU A 41 5.42 -2.88 -10.90
C GLU A 41 4.73 -3.68 -12.00
N ASN A 42 3.41 -3.53 -12.12
CA ASN A 42 2.63 -4.14 -13.18
C ASN A 42 2.38 -3.13 -14.31
N GLU A 43 3.43 -2.72 -15.03
CA GLU A 43 3.32 -1.93 -16.27
C GLU A 43 3.73 -2.74 -17.51
N VAL A 44 3.00 -2.54 -18.60
CA VAL A 44 3.32 -3.12 -19.91
C VAL A 44 4.31 -2.21 -20.63
N GLY A 45 5.54 -2.69 -20.83
CA GLY A 45 6.34 -2.34 -22.01
C GLY A 45 7.18 -1.07 -21.99
N ARG A 46 7.58 -0.51 -20.83
CA ARG A 46 8.67 0.49 -20.78
C ARG A 46 9.54 0.30 -19.55
N GLU A 47 10.84 0.52 -19.71
CA GLU A 47 11.63 1.04 -18.59
C GLU A 47 10.99 2.39 -18.23
N GLY A 48 10.34 2.46 -17.08
CA GLY A 48 9.72 3.68 -16.59
C GLY A 48 10.78 4.75 -16.33
N VAL A 49 10.37 6.03 -16.31
CA VAL A 49 11.21 7.08 -15.70
C VAL A 49 11.47 6.73 -14.23
N ASP A 50 10.51 6.02 -13.62
CA ASP A 50 10.50 5.56 -12.24
C ASP A 50 11.53 4.44 -11.97
N ASP A 51 11.75 3.51 -12.91
CA ASP A 51 12.81 2.49 -12.83
C ASP A 51 14.21 3.09 -12.70
N ARG A 52 14.46 4.17 -13.45
CA ARG A 52 15.76 4.89 -13.41
C ARG A 52 15.91 5.65 -12.10
N LEU A 53 14.82 6.25 -11.61
CA LEU A 53 14.78 6.97 -10.33
C LEU A 53 15.05 6.01 -9.16
N LEU A 54 14.41 4.84 -9.19
CA LEU A 54 14.59 3.80 -8.19
C LEU A 54 16.00 3.19 -8.23
N LYS A 55 16.50 2.80 -9.41
CA LYS A 55 17.88 2.29 -9.54
C LYS A 55 18.91 3.35 -9.12
N SER A 56 18.67 4.64 -9.42
CA SER A 56 19.54 5.74 -9.00
C SER A 56 19.54 6.00 -7.49
N SER A 57 18.50 5.52 -6.79
CA SER A 57 18.34 5.63 -5.33
C SER A 57 18.81 4.37 -4.60
N GLY A 58 19.44 3.41 -5.30
CA GLY A 58 20.01 2.20 -4.70
C GLY A 58 19.05 1.02 -4.56
N TYR A 59 17.85 1.07 -5.14
CA TYR A 59 16.89 -0.03 -5.10
C TYR A 59 17.16 -1.09 -6.18
N ASN A 60 16.94 -2.35 -5.84
CA ASN A 60 16.81 -3.43 -6.83
C ASN A 60 15.36 -3.49 -7.32
N VAL A 61 15.13 -2.96 -8.52
CA VAL A 61 13.83 -2.96 -9.20
C VAL A 61 13.82 -3.98 -10.30
N GLU A 62 12.85 -4.89 -10.24
CA GLU A 62 12.63 -5.93 -11.23
C GLU A 62 11.26 -5.76 -11.86
N ASN A 63 11.22 -5.65 -13.19
CA ASN A 63 9.98 -5.48 -13.93
C ASN A 63 9.33 -6.84 -14.19
N LEU A 64 8.01 -6.90 -13.96
CA LEU A 64 7.22 -8.02 -14.44
C LEU A 64 7.04 -7.86 -15.96
N PHE A 65 7.83 -8.57 -16.76
CA PHE A 65 7.56 -8.69 -18.20
C PHE A 65 6.38 -9.65 -18.44
N ALA A 66 5.18 -9.22 -18.04
CA ALA A 66 3.94 -9.84 -18.48
C ALA A 66 3.45 -9.07 -19.71
N GLY A 67 3.57 -9.69 -20.89
CA GLY A 67 2.93 -9.17 -22.10
C GLY A 67 1.43 -9.01 -21.82
N CYS A 68 0.96 -7.76 -21.88
CA CYS A 68 -0.43 -7.30 -21.91
C CYS A 68 -1.54 -8.10 -21.19
N ALA A 69 -2.33 -7.29 -20.48
CA ALA A 69 -3.79 -7.42 -20.34
C ALA A 69 -4.27 -8.44 -19.31
N CYS A 70 -4.55 -7.95 -18.08
CA CYS A 70 -5.74 -8.24 -17.27
C CYS A 70 -6.34 -9.68 -17.16
N CYS A 71 -5.71 -10.75 -17.66
CA CYS A 71 -6.37 -12.03 -17.96
C CYS A 71 -5.50 -13.29 -17.77
N THR A 72 -4.31 -13.22 -17.14
CA THR A 72 -3.47 -14.40 -16.80
C THR A 72 -3.05 -14.43 -15.33
N VAL A 73 -3.95 -13.94 -14.45
CA VAL A 73 -3.72 -13.33 -13.11
C VAL A 73 -3.36 -14.31 -11.97
N GLY A 74 -2.79 -15.48 -12.24
CA GLY A 74 -2.34 -16.37 -11.17
C GLY A 74 -0.91 -16.85 -11.35
N GLY A 75 -0.72 -17.71 -12.35
CA GLY A 75 0.53 -18.46 -12.51
C GLY A 75 1.76 -17.59 -12.71
N GLU A 76 1.67 -16.52 -13.51
CA GLU A 76 2.82 -15.64 -13.80
C GLU A 76 3.24 -14.83 -12.58
N LEU A 77 2.27 -14.24 -11.86
CA LEU A 77 2.54 -13.52 -10.61
C LEU A 77 3.14 -14.46 -9.56
N VAL A 78 2.54 -15.64 -9.36
CA VAL A 78 3.03 -16.66 -8.42
C VAL A 78 4.46 -17.08 -8.74
N THR A 79 4.77 -17.27 -10.03
CA THR A 79 6.11 -17.64 -10.50
C THR A 79 7.10 -16.51 -10.23
N ALA A 80 6.73 -15.26 -10.55
CA ALA A 80 7.58 -14.10 -10.32
C ALA A 80 7.88 -13.88 -8.84
N VAL A 81 6.86 -13.96 -7.97
CA VAL A 81 7.02 -13.85 -6.51
C VAL A 81 7.96 -14.94 -5.99
N SER A 82 7.80 -16.18 -6.46
CA SER A 82 8.67 -17.29 -6.07
C SER A 82 10.12 -17.12 -6.53
N ALA A 83 10.31 -16.65 -7.77
CA ALA A 83 11.63 -16.38 -8.33
C ALA A 83 12.34 -15.26 -7.56
N ILE A 84 11.64 -14.16 -7.28
CA ILE A 84 12.22 -13.03 -6.54
C ILE A 84 12.59 -13.44 -5.11
N GLU A 85 11.73 -14.19 -4.43
CA GLU A 85 12.04 -14.67 -3.08
C GLU A 85 13.28 -15.57 -3.08
N LYS A 86 13.43 -16.42 -4.09
CA LYS A 86 14.59 -17.31 -4.23
C LYS A 86 15.88 -16.56 -4.58
N ASP A 87 15.81 -15.67 -5.56
CA ASP A 87 17.00 -15.08 -6.20
C ASP A 87 17.53 -13.86 -5.43
N TYR A 88 16.65 -13.08 -4.80
CA TYR A 88 17.00 -11.85 -4.08
C TYR A 88 16.82 -11.98 -2.56
N GLY A 89 15.93 -12.88 -2.11
CA GLY A 89 15.62 -13.10 -0.69
C GLY A 89 15.29 -11.82 0.09
N PRO A 90 14.36 -10.96 -0.38
CA PRO A 90 14.10 -9.68 0.26
C PRO A 90 13.28 -9.83 1.55
N ASP A 91 13.39 -8.83 2.42
CA ASP A 91 12.59 -8.77 3.65
C ASP A 91 11.15 -8.34 3.33
N TRP A 92 11.00 -7.41 2.37
CA TRP A 92 9.72 -6.96 1.85
C TRP A 92 9.69 -7.01 0.32
N MET A 93 8.53 -7.38 -0.21
CA MET A 93 8.17 -7.12 -1.60
C MET A 93 6.92 -6.25 -1.64
N ILE A 94 6.97 -5.20 -2.45
CA ILE A 94 5.83 -4.31 -2.70
C ILE A 94 5.33 -4.56 -4.12
N LEU A 95 4.06 -4.91 -4.25
CA LEU A 95 3.38 -5.11 -5.52
C LEU A 95 2.51 -3.89 -5.83
N GLU A 96 2.95 -3.05 -6.76
CA GLU A 96 2.06 -2.01 -7.30
C GLU A 96 1.10 -2.62 -8.31
N THR A 97 -0.19 -2.43 -8.08
CA THR A 97 -1.24 -2.95 -8.96
C THR A 97 -1.74 -1.88 -9.92
N THR A 98 -2.26 -2.30 -11.08
CA THR A 98 -2.89 -1.36 -12.01
C THR A 98 -4.09 -0.69 -11.34
N GLY A 99 -4.45 0.52 -11.78
CA GLY A 99 -5.53 1.24 -11.12
C GLY A 99 -6.93 0.62 -11.28
N LEU A 100 -7.08 -0.44 -12.07
CA LEU A 100 -8.33 -1.21 -12.22
C LEU A 100 -8.28 -2.57 -11.53
N ALA A 101 -7.17 -2.91 -10.88
CA ALA A 101 -7.02 -4.18 -10.19
C ALA A 101 -7.87 -4.23 -8.91
N TYR A 102 -8.17 -5.45 -8.48
CA TYR A 102 -8.82 -5.78 -7.21
C TYR A 102 -7.77 -6.43 -6.28
N PRO A 103 -7.19 -5.67 -5.33
CA PRO A 103 -6.12 -6.16 -4.45
C PRO A 103 -6.48 -7.43 -3.66
N GLY A 104 -7.74 -7.57 -3.25
CA GLY A 104 -8.21 -8.77 -2.54
C GLY A 104 -8.00 -10.05 -3.33
N LEU A 105 -8.33 -10.05 -4.63
CA LEU A 105 -8.13 -11.23 -5.50
C LEU A 105 -6.66 -11.61 -5.64
N ILE A 106 -5.78 -10.61 -5.66
CA ILE A 106 -4.33 -10.81 -5.76
C ILE A 106 -3.79 -11.42 -4.47
N ARG A 107 -4.19 -10.89 -3.31
CA ARG A 107 -3.86 -11.47 -2.00
C ARG A 107 -4.32 -12.91 -1.90
N ASP A 108 -5.58 -13.18 -2.26
CA ASP A 108 -6.17 -14.51 -2.14
C ASP A 108 -5.45 -15.52 -3.06
N ASN A 109 -5.05 -15.09 -4.26
CA ASN A 109 -4.25 -15.90 -5.18
C ASN A 109 -2.87 -16.24 -4.58
N LEU A 110 -2.14 -15.25 -4.06
CA LEU A 110 -0.83 -15.44 -3.44
C LEU A 110 -0.91 -16.31 -2.18
N CYS A 111 -1.95 -16.12 -1.38
CA CYS A 111 -2.21 -16.95 -0.21
C CYS A 111 -2.48 -18.40 -0.60
N HIS A 112 -3.36 -18.63 -1.57
CA HIS A 112 -3.71 -19.98 -2.02
C HIS A 112 -2.52 -20.69 -2.70
N ALA A 113 -1.77 -20.00 -3.55
CA ALA A 113 -0.72 -20.62 -4.35
C ALA A 113 0.62 -20.77 -3.61
N LEU A 114 0.95 -19.83 -2.71
CA LEU A 114 2.26 -19.75 -2.05
C LEU A 114 2.19 -19.78 -0.52
N GLY A 115 1.00 -19.78 0.08
CA GLY A 115 0.83 -19.67 1.53
C GLY A 115 1.31 -18.33 2.10
N LYS A 116 1.38 -17.28 1.27
CA LYS A 116 1.87 -15.96 1.66
C LYS A 116 0.73 -15.05 2.07
N GLU A 117 0.80 -14.52 3.29
CA GLU A 117 -0.04 -13.41 3.71
C GLU A 117 0.51 -12.09 3.15
N SER A 118 -0.41 -11.19 2.81
CA SER A 118 -0.09 -9.87 2.25
C SER A 118 -0.93 -8.81 2.93
N ARG A 119 -0.31 -7.67 3.23
CA ARG A 119 -1.04 -6.45 3.59
C ARG A 119 -1.49 -5.72 2.34
N ILE A 120 -2.60 -4.99 2.42
CA ILE A 120 -3.17 -4.20 1.34
C ILE A 120 -3.24 -2.73 1.80
N CYS A 121 -2.57 -1.86 1.05
CA CYS A 121 -2.68 -0.42 1.17
C CYS A 121 -3.37 0.14 -0.07
N THR A 122 -4.50 0.82 0.10
CA THR A 122 -5.26 1.41 -1.02
C THR A 122 -5.11 2.92 -1.02
N VAL A 123 -4.62 3.48 -2.12
CA VAL A 123 -4.47 4.93 -2.32
C VAL A 123 -5.69 5.48 -3.08
N THR A 124 -6.36 6.43 -2.44
CA THR A 124 -7.54 7.12 -2.96
C THR A 124 -7.22 8.60 -3.22
N ASP A 125 -8.04 9.26 -4.03
CA ASP A 125 -7.79 10.64 -4.49
C ASP A 125 -8.92 11.57 -4.03
N ALA A 126 -8.60 12.43 -3.06
CA ALA A 126 -9.56 13.37 -2.48
C ALA A 126 -10.09 14.39 -3.49
N SER A 127 -9.23 14.88 -4.39
CA SER A 127 -9.55 15.94 -5.36
C SER A 127 -10.65 15.55 -6.36
N ARG A 128 -10.86 14.25 -6.56
CA ARG A 128 -11.86 13.72 -7.50
C ARG A 128 -12.92 12.85 -6.86
N TRP A 129 -12.89 12.63 -5.54
CA TRP A 129 -13.73 11.64 -4.86
C TRP A 129 -15.22 11.81 -5.19
N ALA A 130 -15.74 13.03 -5.04
CA ALA A 130 -17.15 13.34 -5.34
C ALA A 130 -17.56 12.99 -6.79
N ARG A 131 -16.62 13.06 -7.75
CA ARG A 131 -16.88 12.76 -9.16
C ARG A 131 -16.83 11.26 -9.45
N ILE A 132 -16.01 10.50 -8.71
CA ILE A 132 -15.78 9.08 -8.99
C ILE A 132 -16.58 8.13 -8.09
N LYS A 133 -17.00 8.56 -6.89
CA LYS A 133 -17.56 7.66 -5.88
C LYS A 133 -18.84 6.94 -6.31
N ILE A 134 -19.66 7.60 -7.13
CA ILE A 134 -20.89 7.03 -7.70
C ILE A 134 -20.58 6.17 -8.95
N PRO A 135 -19.96 6.72 -10.02
CA PRO A 135 -19.78 5.93 -11.25
C PRO A 135 -18.84 4.75 -11.06
N MET A 136 -17.84 4.85 -10.17
CA MET A 136 -16.84 3.80 -9.92
C MET A 136 -17.11 3.05 -8.60
N ALA A 137 -18.34 3.07 -8.08
CA ALA A 137 -18.67 2.52 -6.75
C ALA A 137 -18.21 1.06 -6.58
N GLU A 138 -18.46 0.19 -7.56
CA GLU A 138 -18.09 -1.22 -7.51
C GLU A 138 -16.56 -1.41 -7.45
N LEU A 139 -15.82 -0.67 -8.28
CA LEU A 139 -14.36 -0.73 -8.28
C LEU A 139 -13.77 -0.21 -6.97
N LEU A 140 -14.29 0.92 -6.46
CA LEU A 140 -13.84 1.50 -5.19
C LEU A 140 -14.12 0.56 -4.02
N ALA A 141 -15.31 -0.02 -3.95
CA ALA A 141 -15.67 -1.01 -2.94
C ALA A 141 -14.75 -2.25 -3.03
N GLY A 142 -14.47 -2.74 -4.23
CA GLY A 142 -13.55 -3.86 -4.44
C GLY A 142 -12.09 -3.55 -4.08
N GLN A 143 -11.66 -2.29 -4.18
CA GLN A 143 -10.33 -1.84 -3.78
C GLN A 143 -10.22 -1.55 -2.27
N ILE A 144 -11.30 -1.10 -1.63
CA ILE A 144 -11.29 -0.62 -0.23
C ILE A 144 -11.67 -1.73 0.75
N SER A 145 -12.63 -2.60 0.41
CA SER A 145 -13.20 -3.62 1.31
C SER A 145 -12.17 -4.55 1.97
N CYS A 146 -11.05 -4.79 1.29
CA CYS A 146 -9.98 -5.68 1.75
C CYS A 146 -8.73 -4.93 2.25
N ALA A 147 -8.73 -3.60 2.26
CA ALA A 147 -7.57 -2.81 2.62
C ALA A 147 -7.32 -2.81 4.13
N ASP A 148 -6.07 -3.05 4.54
CA ASP A 148 -5.62 -2.84 5.92
C ASP A 148 -5.47 -1.35 6.21
N THR A 149 -5.03 -0.58 5.21
CA THR A 149 -4.86 0.87 5.29
C THR A 149 -5.38 1.54 4.03
N VAL A 150 -6.12 2.63 4.19
CA VAL A 150 -6.57 3.50 3.11
C VAL A 150 -5.92 4.86 3.27
N LEU A 151 -5.14 5.25 2.27
CA LEU A 151 -4.53 6.58 2.17
C LEU A 151 -5.43 7.48 1.34
N ILE A 152 -5.97 8.53 1.94
CA ILE A 152 -6.68 9.63 1.28
C ILE A 152 -5.62 10.61 0.79
N ASN A 153 -5.14 10.41 -0.43
CA ASN A 153 -4.10 11.25 -1.03
C ASN A 153 -4.68 12.51 -1.66
N LYS A 154 -3.79 13.49 -1.89
CA LYS A 154 -4.12 14.84 -2.37
C LYS A 154 -5.07 15.57 -1.43
N ALA A 155 -4.93 15.31 -0.12
CA ALA A 155 -5.74 15.95 0.90
C ALA A 155 -5.56 17.48 0.92
N ASP A 156 -4.40 17.96 0.46
CA ASP A 156 -4.10 19.38 0.25
C ASP A 156 -4.99 20.05 -0.82
N LEU A 157 -5.62 19.27 -1.70
CA LEU A 157 -6.49 19.77 -2.78
C LEU A 157 -7.99 19.68 -2.45
N ALA A 158 -8.35 19.23 -1.24
CA ALA A 158 -9.74 19.05 -0.83
C ALA A 158 -10.04 19.79 0.47
N GLY A 159 -11.26 20.34 0.57
CA GLY A 159 -11.73 20.97 1.81
C GLY A 159 -12.13 19.93 2.85
N GLU A 160 -12.17 20.35 4.12
CA GLU A 160 -12.46 19.47 5.26
C GLU A 160 -13.78 18.70 5.10
N GLU A 161 -14.85 19.35 4.64
CA GLU A 161 -16.15 18.70 4.39
C GLU A 161 -16.04 17.53 3.38
N THR A 162 -15.21 17.69 2.34
CA THR A 162 -14.99 16.63 1.35
C THR A 162 -14.19 15.48 1.95
N LEU A 163 -13.19 15.79 2.79
CA LEU A 163 -12.36 14.80 3.47
C LEU A 163 -13.17 13.99 4.49
N GLU A 164 -13.98 14.66 5.31
CA GLU A 164 -14.86 14.00 6.28
C GLU A 164 -15.89 13.10 5.58
N GLY A 165 -16.53 13.60 4.52
CA GLY A 165 -17.48 12.80 3.73
C GLY A 165 -16.82 11.59 3.08
N MET A 166 -15.60 11.75 2.55
CA MET A 166 -14.83 10.66 1.97
C MET A 166 -14.41 9.63 3.01
N GLU A 167 -14.00 10.05 4.21
CA GLU A 167 -13.72 9.13 5.30
C GLU A 167 -14.96 8.34 5.73
N ALA A 168 -16.12 8.98 5.79
CA ALA A 168 -17.38 8.31 6.09
C ALA A 168 -17.72 7.26 5.03
N ASP A 169 -17.63 7.62 3.74
CA ASP A 169 -17.83 6.69 2.62
C ASP A 169 -16.85 5.49 2.71
N ILE A 170 -15.57 5.73 3.02
CA ILE A 170 -14.55 4.67 3.16
C ILE A 170 -14.85 3.76 4.35
N ARG A 171 -15.25 4.32 5.50
CA ARG A 171 -15.59 3.54 6.70
C ARG A 171 -16.86 2.71 6.50
N GLU A 172 -17.81 3.16 5.69
CA GLU A 172 -18.96 2.37 5.28
C GLU A 172 -18.53 1.14 4.45
N MET A 173 -17.58 1.33 3.52
CA MET A 173 -17.03 0.23 2.70
C MET A 173 -16.14 -0.72 3.49
N ASN A 174 -15.36 -0.22 4.46
CA ASN A 174 -14.44 -1.00 5.27
C ASN A 174 -14.25 -0.37 6.68
N PRO A 175 -15.01 -0.83 7.69
CA PRO A 175 -14.90 -0.33 9.05
C PRO A 175 -13.56 -0.66 9.75
N ALA A 176 -12.83 -1.68 9.26
CA ALA A 176 -11.60 -2.16 9.88
C ALA A 176 -10.34 -1.44 9.34
N ALA A 177 -10.44 -0.74 8.21
CA ALA A 177 -9.30 -0.07 7.60
C ALA A 177 -8.74 1.07 8.48
N GLY A 178 -7.42 1.13 8.58
CA GLY A 178 -6.74 2.33 9.03
C GLY A 178 -6.85 3.44 7.98
N VAL A 179 -7.62 4.50 8.25
CA VAL A 179 -7.75 5.65 7.32
C VAL A 179 -6.77 6.76 7.70
N ARG A 180 -6.02 7.27 6.72
CA ARG A 180 -5.06 8.38 6.88
C ARG A 180 -5.15 9.36 5.71
N ARG A 181 -5.16 10.65 6.02
CA ARG A 181 -5.04 11.73 5.03
C ARG A 181 -3.57 12.01 4.77
N VAL A 182 -3.20 12.16 3.50
CA VAL A 182 -1.83 12.41 3.07
C VAL A 182 -1.79 13.33 1.87
N SER A 183 -0.65 13.97 1.65
CA SER A 183 -0.28 14.54 0.35
C SER A 183 1.06 13.98 -0.06
N ALA A 184 1.12 13.32 -1.22
CA ALA A 184 2.38 12.83 -1.78
C ALA A 184 3.37 13.95 -2.17
N LEU A 185 2.93 15.22 -2.11
CA LEU A 185 3.80 16.40 -2.29
C LEU A 185 4.57 16.77 -1.02
N GLU A 186 4.13 16.24 0.12
CA GLU A 186 4.73 16.47 1.43
C GLU A 186 5.44 15.19 1.90
N GLU A 187 6.35 15.33 2.87
CA GLU A 187 6.95 14.19 3.54
C GLU A 187 5.90 13.48 4.39
N ILE A 188 5.67 12.20 4.13
CA ILE A 188 4.69 11.43 4.89
C ILE A 188 5.25 11.06 6.27
N PRO A 189 4.54 11.37 7.37
CA PRO A 189 4.96 11.02 8.72
C PRO A 189 5.22 9.52 8.91
N THR A 190 6.31 9.19 9.62
CA THR A 190 6.78 7.81 9.81
C THR A 190 5.75 6.88 10.42
N GLU A 191 4.88 7.38 11.31
CA GLU A 191 3.81 6.63 11.94
C GLU A 191 2.73 6.16 10.96
N ILE A 192 2.56 6.87 9.84
CA ILE A 192 1.66 6.43 8.76
C ILE A 192 2.29 5.25 8.04
N TRP A 193 3.60 5.30 7.75
CA TRP A 193 4.32 4.18 7.15
C TRP A 193 4.38 2.96 8.08
N ASP A 194 4.62 3.17 9.36
CA ASP A 194 4.59 2.08 10.34
C ASP A 194 3.21 1.40 10.37
N ARG A 195 2.12 2.16 10.21
CA ARG A 195 0.77 1.58 10.09
C ARG A 195 0.57 0.79 8.80
N VAL A 196 1.01 1.34 7.66
CA VAL A 196 0.98 0.63 6.36
C VAL A 196 1.73 -0.70 6.46
N LEU A 197 2.89 -0.70 7.12
CA LEU A 197 3.74 -1.88 7.32
C LEU A 197 3.30 -2.79 8.48
N GLY A 198 2.26 -2.42 9.22
CA GLY A 198 1.70 -3.22 10.33
C GLY A 198 2.58 -3.28 11.58
N ARG A 199 3.38 -2.24 11.83
CA ARG A 199 4.24 -2.16 13.03
C ARG A 199 3.55 -1.58 14.26
N THR A 200 2.42 -0.90 14.08
CA THR A 200 1.65 -0.26 15.16
C THR A 200 0.51 -1.12 15.71
N ASP A 201 0.33 -2.35 15.21
CA ASP A 201 -0.73 -3.27 15.67
C ASP A 201 -0.38 -3.98 17.02
N HIS A 202 0.76 -3.65 17.63
CA HIS A 202 1.14 -4.07 18.98
C HIS A 202 1.15 -2.89 19.96
N GLY A 203 0.08 -2.76 20.76
CA GLY A 203 0.13 -2.15 22.09
C GLY A 203 -0.29 -0.69 22.22
N THR A 204 -1.59 -0.46 22.46
CA THR A 204 -2.04 0.53 23.46
C THR A 204 -3.14 -0.10 24.32
N GLU A 205 -2.80 -1.15 25.05
CA GLU A 205 -3.42 -1.44 26.34
C GLU A 205 -2.56 -0.78 27.42
N GLU A 206 -2.76 0.51 27.66
CA GLU A 206 -2.29 1.17 28.88
C GLU A 206 -3.23 2.35 29.18
N ASN A 207 -4.30 2.03 29.91
CA ASN A 207 -4.94 2.90 30.90
C ASN A 207 -6.04 2.08 31.61
N ALA A 208 -5.61 1.04 32.34
CA ALA A 208 -6.37 0.60 33.50
C ALA A 208 -5.97 1.52 34.66
N PRO A 209 -6.89 2.25 35.31
CA PRO A 209 -6.55 3.00 36.50
C PRO A 209 -6.14 2.04 37.60
N ASP A 210 -4.90 2.21 38.05
CA ASP A 210 -4.26 1.47 39.11
C ASP A 210 -5.10 1.53 40.40
N GLY A 211 -5.21 0.37 41.05
CA GLY A 211 -6.00 0.16 42.24
C GLY A 211 -5.45 0.97 43.40
N GLY A 212 -6.17 2.00 43.81
CA GLY A 212 -5.93 2.72 45.06
C GLY A 212 -6.30 1.88 46.28
N GLY A 213 -5.29 1.31 46.94
CA GLY A 213 -5.34 0.83 48.32
C GLY A 213 -4.00 0.17 48.71
N PRO A 214 -3.41 0.42 49.90
CA PRO A 214 -4.15 0.40 51.17
C PRO A 214 -3.67 1.45 52.19
N TYR A 215 -4.41 2.55 52.34
CA TYR A 215 -4.51 3.32 53.59
C TYR A 215 -5.90 3.93 53.64
N GLY A 216 -6.82 3.22 54.31
CA GLY A 216 -8.22 3.59 54.52
C GLY A 216 -8.90 2.56 55.38
#